data_AF-A0A098TGH3-F1
#
_entry.id   AF-A0A098TGH3-F1
#
_cell.length_a   1.000
_cell.length_b   1.000
_cell.length_c   1.000
_cell.angle_alpha   90.00
_cell.angle_beta   90.00
_cell.angle_gamma   90.00
#
_symmetry.space_group_name_H-M   'P 1'
#
loop_
_entity.id
_entity.type
_entity.pdbx_description
1 polymer ?
#
loop_
_entity_poly.entity_id
_entity_poly.type
_entity_poly.pdbx_seq_one_letter_code
_entity_poly.pdbx_strand_id
1 'polypeptide(L)' 'MIRFHPREPQLQSAPAASCRDALTGRMASDMREMAFSGQTVSPETLIQRGWTADTVKRLSPAAITQARRESVRRLS' A
#
# COMPACT_ATOMS: atom_id res chain seq x y z
N MET A 1 35.94 29.65 8.70
CA MET A 1 34.58 30.12 8.35
C MET A 1 33.92 29.04 7.51
N ILE A 2 32.88 28.37 8.01
CA ILE A 2 32.18 27.30 7.28
C ILE A 2 31.11 27.94 6.39
N ARG A 3 31.15 27.70 5.08
CA ARG A 3 30.11 28.13 4.14
C ARG A 3 29.01 27.06 4.09
N PHE A 4 27.82 27.40 4.56
CA PHE A 4 26.64 26.56 4.44
C PHE A 4 26.08 26.64 3.02
N HIS A 5 25.94 25.51 2.33
CA HIS A 5 25.19 25.43 1.07
C HIS A 5 23.80 24.88 1.38
N PRO A 6 22.72 25.66 1.20
CA PRO A 6 21.38 25.14 1.35
C PRO A 6 21.14 24.10 0.25
N ARG A 7 20.97 22.83 0.66
CA ARG A 7 20.49 21.79 -0.23
C ARG A 7 19.02 22.09 -0.50
N GLU A 8 18.71 22.62 -1.67
CA GLU A 8 17.32 22.77 -2.09
C GLU A 8 16.63 21.40 -2.04
N PRO A 9 15.45 21.29 -1.39
CA PRO A 9 14.71 20.05 -1.38
C PRO A 9 14.34 19.75 -2.84
N GLN A 10 15.00 18.76 -3.42
CA GLN A 10 14.60 18.18 -4.68
C GLN A 10 13.19 17.64 -4.46
N LEU A 11 12.18 18.39 -4.89
CA LEU A 11 10.81 17.93 -5.02
C LEU A 11 10.83 16.80 -6.05
N GLN A 12 11.14 15.60 -5.59
CA GLN A 12 10.98 14.39 -6.37
C GLN A 12 9.48 14.24 -6.58
N SER A 13 8.99 14.72 -7.73
CA SER A 13 7.66 14.41 -8.21
C SER A 13 7.60 12.90 -8.36
N ALA A 14 7.12 12.21 -7.33
CA ALA A 14 6.83 10.79 -7.43
C ALA A 14 5.93 10.63 -8.66
N PRO A 15 6.22 9.67 -9.57
CA PRO A 15 5.36 9.44 -10.72
C PRO A 15 3.94 9.26 -10.20
N ALA A 16 2.98 9.99 -10.79
CA ALA A 16 1.59 9.89 -10.40
C ALA A 16 1.19 8.41 -10.49
N ALA A 17 0.96 7.79 -9.35
CA ALA A 17 0.56 6.39 -9.29
C ALA A 17 -0.70 6.25 -10.15
N SER A 18 -0.74 5.23 -11.01
CA SER A 18 -1.96 5.00 -11.79
C SER A 18 -3.13 4.76 -10.83
N CYS A 19 -4.37 5.05 -11.24
CA CYS A 19 -5.54 4.76 -10.40
C CYS A 19 -5.55 3.31 -9.91
N ARG A 20 -5.01 2.39 -10.72
CA ARG A 20 -4.85 0.98 -10.35
C ARG A 20 -3.82 0.78 -9.24
N ASP A 21 -2.68 1.45 -9.31
CA ASP A 21 -1.64 1.35 -8.28
C ASP A 21 -2.12 1.95 -6.95
N ALA A 22 -2.82 3.08 -7.01
CA ALA A 22 -3.44 3.70 -5.83
C ALA A 22 -4.46 2.76 -5.16
N LEU A 23 -5.34 2.12 -5.95
CA LEU A 23 -6.30 1.14 -5.43
C LEU A 23 -5.61 -0.12 -4.88
N THR A 24 -4.56 -0.57 -5.55
CA THR A 24 -3.77 -1.73 -5.11
C THR A 24 -3.08 -1.45 -3.77
N GLY A 25 -2.48 -0.26 -3.62
CA GLY A 25 -1.85 0.17 -2.38
C GLY A 25 -2.85 0.33 -1.24
N ARG A 26 -4.04 0.87 -1.51
CA ARG A 26 -5.11 0.97 -0.52
C ARG A 26 -5.56 -0.42 -0.05
N MET A 27 -5.79 -1.35 -0.98
CA MET A 27 -6.15 -2.73 -0.64
C MET A 27 -5.03 -3.43 0.14
N ALA A 28 -3.77 -3.22 -0.22
CA ALA A 28 -2.62 -3.76 0.52
C ALA A 28 -2.55 -3.23 1.96
N SER A 29 -2.84 -1.93 2.17
CA SER A 29 -2.98 -1.34 3.50
C SER A 29 -4.11 -2.01 4.30
N ASP A 30 -5.31 -2.14 3.73
CA ASP A 30 -6.42 -2.82 4.41
C ASP A 30 -6.07 -4.26 4.81
N MET A 31 -5.41 -5.01 3.92
CA MET A 31 -4.93 -6.37 4.20
C MET A 31 -3.94 -6.39 5.37
N ARG A 32 -3.03 -5.41 5.45
CA ARG A 32 -2.08 -5.30 6.55
C ARG A 32 -2.74 -4.93 7.87
N GLU A 33 -3.68 -4.00 7.86
CA GLU A 33 -4.42 -3.60 9.05
C GLU A 33 -5.27 -4.76 9.59
N MET A 34 -5.91 -5.54 8.72
CA MET A 34 -6.61 -6.78 9.10
C MET A 34 -5.64 -7.78 9.75
N ALA A 35 -4.51 -8.05 9.10
CA ALA A 35 -3.51 -8.99 9.62
C ALA A 35 -2.95 -8.53 10.98
N PHE A 36 -2.70 -7.23 11.16
CA PHE A 36 -2.25 -6.66 12.43
C PHE A 36 -3.30 -6.77 13.53
N SER A 37 -4.58 -6.61 13.17
CA SER A 37 -5.71 -6.74 14.10
C SER A 37 -6.08 -8.20 14.42
N GLY A 38 -5.33 -9.19 13.92
CA GLY A 38 -5.64 -10.61 14.07
C GLY A 38 -6.85 -11.07 13.24
N GLN A 39 -7.35 -10.25 12.32
CA GLN A 39 -8.47 -10.57 11.46
C GLN A 39 -7.99 -11.36 10.23
N THR A 40 -8.73 -12.39 9.83
CA THR A 40 -8.41 -13.17 8.64
C THR A 40 -8.56 -12.32 7.38
N VAL A 41 -7.50 -12.25 6.56
CA VAL A 41 -7.52 -11.62 5.25
C VAL A 41 -8.21 -12.56 4.26
N SER A 42 -9.48 -12.28 3.92
CA SER A 42 -10.27 -13.06 2.96
C SER A 42 -11.06 -12.16 2.01
N PRO A 43 -11.53 -12.68 0.85
CA PRO A 43 -12.38 -11.90 -0.04
C PRO A 43 -13.66 -11.39 0.65
N GLU A 44 -14.24 -12.19 1.55
CA GLU A 44 -15.46 -11.85 2.28
C GLU A 44 -15.24 -10.69 3.24
N THR A 45 -14.13 -10.69 3.99
CA THR A 45 -13.78 -9.61 4.92
C THR A 45 -13.40 -8.33 4.19
N LEU A 46 -12.78 -8.42 3.02
CA LEU A 46 -12.57 -7.26 2.14
C LEU A 46 -13.88 -6.69 1.62
N ILE A 47 -14.84 -7.54 1.26
CA ILE A 47 -16.17 -7.09 0.84
C ILE A 47 -16.91 -6.39 1.99
N GLN A 48 -16.83 -6.93 3.22
CA GLN A 48 -17.36 -6.28 4.42
C GLN A 48 -16.75 -4.90 4.68
N ARG A 49 -15.50 -4.67 4.26
CA ARG A 49 -14.81 -3.37 4.31
C ARG A 49 -15.18 -2.42 3.15
N GLY A 50 -16.14 -2.80 2.31
CA GLY A 50 -16.66 -1.96 1.24
C GLY A 50 -15.99 -2.18 -0.13
N TRP A 51 -15.18 -3.23 -0.29
CA TRP A 51 -14.65 -3.58 -1.60
C TRP A 51 -15.67 -4.37 -2.43
N THR A 52 -15.77 -4.10 -3.73
CA THR A 52 -16.61 -4.91 -4.62
C THR A 52 -15.90 -6.21 -4.99
N ALA A 53 -16.67 -7.30 -5.19
CA ALA A 53 -16.11 -8.61 -5.54
C ALA A 53 -15.23 -8.59 -6.80
N ASP A 54 -15.62 -7.81 -7.82
CA ASP A 54 -14.80 -7.60 -9.03
C ASP A 54 -13.44 -6.98 -8.70
N THR A 55 -13.44 -5.93 -7.88
CA THR A 55 -12.22 -5.22 -7.49
C THR A 55 -11.30 -6.12 -6.66
N VAL A 56 -11.86 -6.88 -5.71
CA VAL A 56 -11.10 -7.86 -4.93
C VAL A 56 -10.45 -8.87 -5.87
N LYS A 57 -11.21 -9.49 -6.79
CA LYS A 57 -10.69 -10.48 -7.73
C LYS A 57 -9.55 -9.92 -8.59
N ARG A 58 -9.66 -8.68 -9.05
CA ARG A 58 -8.68 -8.05 -9.97
C ARG A 58 -7.43 -7.53 -9.28
N LEU A 59 -7.54 -7.04 -8.04
CA LEU A 59 -6.44 -6.38 -7.35
C LEU A 59 -5.74 -7.28 -6.32
N SER A 60 -6.40 -8.32 -5.80
CA SER A 60 -5.84 -9.17 -4.74
C SER A 60 -4.44 -9.70 -5.02
N PRO A 61 -4.11 -10.24 -6.21
CA PRO A 61 -2.77 -10.78 -6.46
C PRO A 61 -1.66 -9.72 -6.30
N ALA A 62 -1.92 -8.51 -6.80
CA ALA A 62 -0.98 -7.39 -6.72
C ALA A 62 -0.93 -6.82 -5.29
N ALA A 63 -2.09 -6.67 -4.64
CA ALA A 63 -2.19 -6.17 -3.28
C ALA A 63 -1.50 -7.09 -2.25
N ILE A 64 -1.63 -8.41 -2.41
CA ILE A 64 -0.93 -9.40 -1.56
C ILE A 64 0.58 -9.27 -1.72
N THR A 65 1.06 -9.16 -2.96
CA THR A 65 2.49 -9.01 -3.25
C THR A 65 3.03 -7.72 -2.63
N GLN A 66 2.29 -6.62 -2.74
CA GLN A 66 2.65 -5.34 -2.15
C GLN A 66 2.63 -5.37 -0.62
N ALA A 67 1.57 -5.91 -0.02
CA ALA A 67 1.46 -6.06 1.43
C ALA A 67 2.64 -6.88 2.01
N ARG A 68 3.03 -7.97 1.33
CA ARG A 68 4.22 -8.76 1.71
C ARG A 68 5.50 -7.94 1.66
N ARG A 69 5.73 -7.19 0.58
CA ARG A 69 6.94 -6.34 0.43
C ARG A 69 7.02 -5.29 1.52
N GLU A 70 5.91 -4.65 1.84
CA GLU A 70 5.87 -3.60 2.85
C GLU A 70 6.00 -4.14 4.27
N SER A 71 5.45 -5.32 4.57
CA SER A 71 5.66 -5.99 5.85
C SER A 71 7.13 -6.34 6.09
N VAL A 72 7.86 -6.77 5.05
CA VAL A 72 9.31 -7.06 5.15
C VAL A 72 10.13 -5.79 5.39
N ARG A 73 9.78 -4.67 4.75
CA ARG A 73 10.48 -3.38 4.93
C ARG A 73 10.33 -2.77 6.32
N ARG A 74 9.37 -3.19 7.14
CA ARG A 74 9.12 -2.60 8.46
C ARG A 74 9.98 -3.18 9.59
N LEU A 75 10.77 -4.22 9.31
CA LEU A 75 11.63 -4.91 10.29
C LEU A 75 13.12 -4.50 10.23
N SER A 76 13.47 -3.49 9.43
CA SER A 76 14.85 -2.99 9.26
C SER A 76 15.03 -1.58 9.80
#